data_AF-A0A7S2P2U2-F1
#
_entry.id   AF-A0A7S2P2U2-F1
#
_cell.length_a   1.000
_cell.length_b   1.000
_cell.length_c   1.000
_cell.angle_alpha   90.00
_cell.angle_beta   90.00
_cell.angle_gamma   90.00
#
_symmetry.space_group_name_H-M   'P 1'
#
loop_
_entity.id
_entity.type
_entity.pdbx_description
1 polymer ?
#
loop_
_entity_poly.entity_id
_entity_poly.type
_entity_poly.pdbx_seq_one_letter_code
_entity_poly.pdbx_strand_id
1 'polypeptide(L)'
;VSYKIDKRMNHHKGEQIFKGLVTGMNELGEIRIQLHVFTDSHEQMEPALEAFKDTNNKLGMEGPQYFVTDNPKADALFFSAIFNTLHQQQQQLDDNPATSEIPSFEEEFYARDEVKVLTTTQQTNLAIAVMWDVAEGKVVGLDAEWTVTKNRHGHVTHRGKVALIQLCYIDKDDKVTTLLIRTKNMNK
;
A
#
# COMPACT_ATOMS: atom_id res chain seq x y z
N VAL A 1 -12.98 12.35 7.12
CA VAL A 1 -12.95 11.38 8.25
C VAL A 1 -11.68 11.58 9.07
N SER A 2 -11.69 11.32 10.39
CA SER A 2 -10.76 11.92 11.36
C SER A 2 -9.45 11.13 11.57
N TYR A 3 -8.63 11.00 10.53
CA TYR A 3 -7.26 10.45 10.60
C TYR A 3 -6.32 11.16 11.60
N LYS A 4 -6.74 12.32 12.13
CA LYS A 4 -5.98 13.14 13.09
C LYS A 4 -5.89 12.50 14.46
N ILE A 5 -6.90 11.74 14.88
CA ILE A 5 -6.89 11.07 16.19
C ILE A 5 -5.97 9.86 16.15
N ASP A 6 -6.05 9.05 15.09
CA ASP A 6 -5.24 7.83 14.94
C ASP A 6 -3.74 8.15 14.85
N LYS A 7 -3.37 9.21 14.11
CA LYS A 7 -1.98 9.70 14.07
C LYS A 7 -1.44 10.08 15.45
N ARG A 8 -2.30 10.63 16.32
CA ARG A 8 -1.93 11.03 17.68
C ARG A 8 -1.89 9.83 18.64
N MET A 9 -2.73 8.82 18.41
CA MET A 9 -2.81 7.59 19.21
C MET A 9 -1.71 6.57 18.86
N ASN A 10 -1.08 6.69 17.69
CA ASN A 10 -0.02 5.80 17.25
C ASN A 10 1.17 5.74 18.23
N HIS A 11 1.46 6.85 18.94
CA HIS A 11 2.56 6.91 19.91
C HIS A 11 2.09 7.38 21.29
N HIS A 12 2.52 6.68 22.34
CA HIS A 12 2.36 7.12 23.72
C HIS A 12 3.73 7.18 24.40
N LYS A 13 4.08 8.37 24.92
CA LYS A 13 5.40 8.65 25.53
C LYS A 13 6.58 8.33 24.60
N GLY A 14 6.39 8.48 23.29
CA GLY A 14 7.41 8.22 22.27
C GLY A 14 7.48 6.78 21.78
N GLU A 15 6.75 5.85 22.41
CA GLU A 15 6.69 4.45 22.00
C GLU A 15 5.46 4.19 21.12
N GLN A 16 5.66 3.40 20.06
CA GLN A 16 4.58 3.00 19.15
C GLN A 16 3.67 1.97 19.83
N ILE A 17 2.37 2.28 19.96
CA ILE A 17 1.39 1.35 20.58
C ILE A 17 0.76 0.43 19.53
N PHE A 18 0.46 0.98 18.36
CA PHE A 18 -0.21 0.26 17.28
C PHE A 18 0.70 0.20 16.06
N LYS A 19 0.85 -0.97 15.45
CA LYS A 19 1.66 -1.14 14.24
C LYS A 19 0.99 -0.47 13.03
N GLY A 20 -0.34 -0.41 13.01
CA GLY A 20 -1.08 0.21 11.92
C GLY A 20 -2.55 0.50 12.23
N LEU A 21 -3.18 1.16 11.27
CA LEU A 21 -4.62 1.41 11.22
C LEU A 21 -5.15 0.72 9.96
N VAL A 22 -6.06 -0.24 10.15
CA VAL A 22 -6.77 -0.88 9.04
C VAL A 22 -8.06 -0.10 8.81
N THR A 23 -8.28 0.32 7.56
CA THR A 23 -9.49 1.01 7.13
C THR A 23 -10.05 0.30 5.92
N GLY A 24 -11.34 -0.05 5.97
CA GLY A 24 -12.08 -0.56 4.82
C GLY A 24 -13.17 0.41 4.44
N MET A 25 -13.28 0.70 3.15
CA MET A 25 -14.23 1.65 2.58
C MET A 25 -15.16 0.95 1.59
N ASN A 26 -16.33 1.53 1.33
CA ASN A 26 -17.19 1.11 0.21
C ASN A 26 -16.82 1.84 -1.09
N GLU A 27 -17.55 1.57 -2.18
CA GLU A 27 -17.31 2.22 -3.48
C GLU A 27 -17.52 3.76 -3.47
N LEU A 28 -18.20 4.31 -2.45
CA LEU A 28 -18.40 5.74 -2.28
C LEU A 28 -17.29 6.41 -1.44
N GLY A 29 -16.28 5.66 -1.02
CA GLY A 29 -15.20 6.14 -0.15
C GLY A 29 -15.62 6.34 1.32
N GLU A 30 -16.77 5.79 1.72
CA GLU A 30 -17.24 5.85 3.11
C GLU A 30 -16.57 4.76 3.93
N ILE A 31 -16.09 5.10 5.13
CA ILE A 31 -15.47 4.14 6.03
C ILE A 31 -16.53 3.16 6.58
N ARG A 32 -16.31 1.87 6.35
CA ARG A 32 -17.14 0.75 6.82
C ARG A 32 -16.52 0.01 7.99
N ILE A 33 -15.19 -0.06 8.03
CA ILE A 33 -14.43 -0.60 9.16
C ILE A 33 -13.22 0.28 9.41
N GLN A 34 -12.89 0.50 10.69
CA GLN A 34 -11.67 1.16 11.11
C GLN A 34 -11.22 0.54 12.44
N LEU A 35 -10.01 -0.03 12.47
CA LEU A 35 -9.45 -0.62 13.67
C LEU A 35 -7.94 -0.43 13.76
N HIS A 36 -7.44 -0.32 14.98
CA HIS A 36 -6.01 -0.32 15.24
C HIS A 36 -5.52 -1.76 15.38
N VAL A 37 -4.37 -2.05 14.77
CA VAL A 37 -3.72 -3.35 14.85
C VAL A 37 -2.36 -3.23 15.52
N PHE A 38 -2.07 -4.15 16.41
CA PHE A 38 -0.79 -4.27 17.12
C PHE A 38 0.24 -5.04 16.28
N THR A 39 -0.22 -5.91 15.39
CA THR A 39 0.61 -6.61 14.40
C THR A 39 -0.07 -6.64 13.03
N ASP A 40 0.63 -7.14 12.03
CA ASP A 40 0.13 -7.45 10.69
C ASP A 40 -0.57 -8.83 10.62
N SER A 41 -0.95 -9.40 11.77
CA SER A 41 -1.65 -10.69 11.81
C SER A 41 -3.12 -10.55 11.41
N HIS A 42 -3.59 -11.47 10.57
CA HIS A 42 -4.99 -11.59 10.16
C HIS A 42 -5.97 -11.76 11.33
N GLU A 43 -5.56 -12.48 12.38
CA GLU A 43 -6.37 -12.75 13.58
C GLU A 43 -6.88 -11.46 14.24
N GLN A 44 -6.12 -10.36 14.16
CA GLN A 44 -6.54 -9.09 14.75
C GLN A 44 -7.63 -8.39 13.95
N MET A 45 -7.77 -8.72 12.67
CA MET A 45 -8.79 -8.15 11.79
C MET A 45 -10.09 -8.96 11.80
N GLU A 46 -10.02 -10.25 12.14
CA GLU A 46 -11.16 -11.17 12.08
C GLU A 46 -12.41 -10.66 12.80
N PRO A 47 -12.38 -10.18 14.07
CA PRO A 47 -13.59 -9.72 14.74
C PRO A 47 -14.25 -8.51 14.06
N ALA A 48 -13.45 -7.62 13.49
CA ALA A 48 -13.96 -6.43 12.81
C ALA A 48 -14.56 -6.80 11.45
N LEU A 49 -13.95 -7.73 10.72
CA LEU A 49 -14.46 -8.22 9.45
C LEU A 49 -15.75 -9.05 9.64
N GLU A 50 -15.84 -9.85 10.71
CA GLU A 50 -17.07 -10.55 11.07
C GLU A 50 -18.21 -9.60 11.43
N ALA A 51 -17.94 -8.57 12.26
CA ALA A 51 -18.93 -7.56 12.59
C ALA A 51 -19.41 -6.79 11.34
N PHE A 52 -18.51 -6.52 10.40
CA PHE A 52 -18.85 -5.93 9.11
C PHE A 52 -19.74 -6.85 8.27
N LYS A 53 -19.38 -8.13 8.14
CA LYS A 53 -20.19 -9.16 7.48
C LYS A 53 -21.60 -9.22 8.06
N ASP A 54 -21.70 -9.29 9.38
CA ASP A 54 -22.99 -9.35 10.08
C ASP A 54 -23.84 -8.11 9.84
N THR A 55 -23.21 -6.93 9.81
CA THR A 55 -23.89 -5.67 9.54
C THR A 55 -24.42 -5.62 8.11
N ASN A 56 -23.60 -6.00 7.12
CA ASN A 56 -24.04 -6.07 5.73
C ASN A 56 -25.20 -7.06 5.55
N ASN A 57 -25.11 -8.25 6.15
CA ASN A 57 -26.18 -9.26 6.12
C ASN A 57 -27.50 -8.71 6.70
N LYS A 58 -27.44 -8.02 7.85
CA LYS A 58 -28.62 -7.41 8.48
C LYS A 58 -29.24 -6.30 7.63
N LEU A 59 -28.44 -5.59 6.86
CA LEU A 59 -28.87 -4.52 5.96
C LEU A 59 -29.29 -5.06 4.57
N GLY A 60 -29.18 -6.37 4.32
CA GLY A 60 -29.44 -6.96 3.00
C GLY A 60 -28.43 -6.53 1.94
N MET A 61 -27.24 -6.07 2.35
CA MET A 61 -26.16 -5.71 1.44
C MET A 61 -25.35 -6.96 1.09
N GLU A 62 -24.87 -7.03 -0.16
CA GLU A 62 -23.95 -8.08 -0.56
C GLU A 62 -22.57 -7.89 0.10
N GLY A 63 -21.87 -9.01 0.26
CA GLY A 63 -20.47 -9.03 0.69
C GLY A 63 -19.52 -8.59 -0.44
N PRO A 64 -18.22 -8.43 -0.15
CA PRO A 64 -17.23 -8.15 -1.17
C PRO A 64 -17.16 -9.30 -2.18
N GLN A 65 -17.18 -8.97 -3.47
CA GLN A 65 -17.07 -9.94 -4.57
C GLN A 65 -15.63 -10.10 -5.05
N TYR A 66 -14.81 -9.06 -4.93
CA TYR A 66 -13.41 -9.07 -5.33
C TYR A 66 -12.53 -8.62 -4.17
N PHE A 67 -11.36 -9.27 -4.05
CA PHE A 67 -10.32 -8.90 -3.12
C PHE A 67 -8.97 -8.94 -3.84
N VAL A 68 -8.26 -7.81 -3.83
CA VAL A 68 -6.96 -7.67 -4.47
C VAL A 68 -5.92 -7.50 -3.37
N THR A 69 -4.84 -8.27 -3.46
CA THR A 69 -3.75 -8.27 -2.48
C THR A 69 -2.42 -8.55 -3.20
N ASP A 70 -1.32 -8.04 -2.63
CA ASP A 70 0.03 -8.34 -3.05
C ASP A 70 0.52 -9.72 -2.55
N ASN A 71 -0.20 -10.33 -1.61
CA ASN A 71 0.08 -11.68 -1.08
C ASN A 71 -1.12 -12.65 -1.15
N PRO A 72 -1.61 -13.00 -2.37
CA PRO A 72 -2.78 -13.85 -2.53
C PRO A 72 -2.67 -15.20 -1.82
N LYS A 73 -1.46 -15.77 -1.73
CA LYS A 73 -1.25 -17.10 -1.12
C LYS A 73 -1.51 -17.11 0.39
N ALA A 74 -1.15 -16.04 1.10
CA ALA A 74 -1.38 -15.97 2.54
C ALA A 74 -2.81 -15.53 2.86
N ASP A 75 -3.38 -14.68 2.01
CA ASP A 75 -4.61 -13.96 2.33
C ASP A 75 -5.85 -14.69 1.85
N ALA A 76 -5.79 -15.39 0.70
CA ALA A 76 -6.97 -15.97 0.05
C ALA A 76 -7.77 -16.89 0.98
N LEU A 77 -7.10 -17.75 1.75
CA LEU A 77 -7.76 -18.66 2.69
C LEU A 77 -8.50 -17.91 3.80
N PHE A 78 -7.87 -16.88 4.37
CA PHE A 78 -8.44 -16.11 5.48
C PHE A 78 -9.67 -15.32 5.04
N PHE A 79 -9.55 -14.53 3.96
CA PHE A 79 -10.67 -13.70 3.50
C PHE A 79 -11.82 -14.52 2.93
N SER A 80 -11.54 -15.62 2.23
CA SER A 80 -12.58 -16.52 1.71
C SER A 80 -13.32 -17.26 2.83
N ALA A 81 -12.68 -17.52 3.97
CA ALA A 81 -13.34 -18.12 5.13
C ALA A 81 -14.31 -17.14 5.82
N ILE A 82 -14.00 -15.84 5.80
CA ILE A 82 -14.88 -14.81 6.37
C ILE A 82 -16.02 -14.48 5.42
N PHE A 83 -15.71 -14.22 4.13
CA PHE A 83 -16.67 -13.77 3.13
C PHE A 83 -16.98 -14.88 2.11
N ASN A 84 -18.12 -15.55 2.29
CA ASN A 84 -18.58 -16.58 1.35
C ASN A 84 -18.75 -16.08 -0.09
N THR A 85 -19.02 -14.79 -0.29
CA THR A 85 -19.11 -14.16 -1.61
C THR A 85 -17.78 -14.25 -2.38
N LEU A 86 -16.64 -14.09 -1.69
CA LEU A 86 -15.32 -14.26 -2.31
C LEU A 86 -15.07 -15.70 -2.74
N HIS A 87 -15.45 -16.67 -1.89
CA HIS A 87 -15.34 -18.09 -2.24
C HIS A 87 -16.20 -18.45 -3.46
N GLN A 88 -17.45 -17.97 -3.50
CA GLN A 88 -18.36 -18.20 -4.62
C GLN A 88 -17.84 -17.55 -5.90
N GLN A 89 -17.35 -16.32 -5.82
CA GLN A 89 -16.78 -15.63 -6.97
C GLN A 89 -15.53 -16.35 -7.50
N GLN A 90 -14.63 -16.81 -6.61
CA GLN A 90 -13.46 -17.58 -7.03
C GLN A 90 -13.87 -18.85 -7.78
N GLN A 91 -14.86 -19.60 -7.27
CA GLN A 91 -15.35 -20.81 -7.93
C GLN A 91 -15.94 -20.50 -9.32
N GLN A 92 -16.70 -19.41 -9.47
CA GLN A 92 -17.24 -18.99 -10.76
C GLN A 92 -16.14 -18.63 -11.77
N LEU A 93 -15.08 -17.96 -11.31
CA LEU A 93 -13.93 -17.61 -12.14
C LEU A 93 -13.14 -18.86 -12.57
N ASP A 94 -12.97 -19.82 -11.67
CA ASP A 94 -12.28 -21.08 -11.93
C ASP A 94 -13.06 -21.95 -12.94
N ASP A 95 -14.39 -21.97 -12.85
CA ASP A 95 -15.26 -22.74 -13.74
C ASP A 95 -15.39 -22.10 -15.14
N ASN A 96 -15.31 -20.76 -15.24
CA ASN A 96 -15.45 -20.02 -16.51
C ASN A 96 -14.40 -18.91 -16.69
N PRO A 97 -13.12 -19.27 -16.92
CA PRO A 97 -12.04 -18.30 -17.02
C PRO A 97 -12.10 -17.43 -18.30
N ALA A 98 -12.82 -17.86 -19.35
CA ALA A 98 -12.82 -17.20 -20.67
C ALA A 98 -13.91 -16.12 -20.85
N THR A 99 -14.93 -16.07 -20.01
CA THR A 99 -16.09 -15.15 -20.12
C THR A 99 -16.25 -14.22 -18.92
N SER A 100 -15.41 -14.38 -17.90
CA SER A 100 -15.49 -13.56 -16.70
C SER A 100 -14.77 -12.24 -16.94
N GLU A 101 -15.53 -11.17 -17.20
CA GLU A 101 -15.01 -9.81 -17.15
C GLU A 101 -14.61 -9.51 -15.71
N ILE A 102 -13.31 -9.58 -15.42
CA ILE A 102 -12.77 -9.07 -14.15
C ILE A 102 -12.87 -7.55 -14.24
N PRO A 103 -13.50 -6.86 -13.26
CA PRO A 103 -13.55 -5.42 -13.27
C PRO A 103 -12.12 -4.88 -13.38
N SER A 104 -11.92 -4.00 -14.36
CA SER A 104 -10.70 -3.21 -14.43
C SER A 104 -10.71 -2.32 -13.20
N PHE A 105 -9.96 -2.69 -12.18
CA PHE A 105 -9.56 -1.73 -11.17
C PHE A 105 -8.76 -0.66 -11.91
N GLU A 106 -9.12 0.62 -11.74
CA GLU A 106 -8.25 1.70 -12.18
C GLU A 106 -6.95 1.54 -11.38
N GLU A 107 -5.97 0.84 -11.97
CA GLU A 107 -4.59 1.09 -11.60
C GLU A 107 -4.39 2.58 -11.87
N GLU A 108 -4.14 3.36 -10.83
CA GLU A 108 -3.49 4.66 -11.00
C GLU A 108 -2.17 4.37 -11.71
N PHE A 109 -2.24 4.37 -13.04
CA PHE A 109 -1.12 4.03 -13.90
C PHE A 109 -0.11 5.16 -13.71
N TYR A 110 0.92 4.90 -12.91
CA TYR A 110 2.11 5.73 -12.94
C TYR A 110 2.65 5.67 -14.36
N ALA A 111 2.54 6.77 -15.11
CA ALA A 111 3.10 6.87 -16.43
C ALA A 111 4.59 6.56 -16.35
N ARG A 112 5.02 5.41 -16.88
CA ARG A 112 6.42 4.94 -16.80
C ARG A 112 7.41 5.95 -17.37
N ASP A 113 6.95 6.78 -18.31
CA ASP A 113 7.72 7.84 -18.95
C ASP A 113 8.13 8.97 -17.98
N GLU A 114 7.55 9.01 -16.78
CA GLU A 114 7.81 10.02 -15.75
C GLU A 114 8.76 9.54 -14.65
N VAL A 115 9.32 8.34 -14.81
CA VAL A 115 10.34 7.79 -13.94
C VAL A 115 11.73 8.19 -14.43
N LYS A 116 12.44 9.01 -13.67
CA LYS A 116 13.80 9.48 -13.99
C LYS A 116 14.84 8.76 -13.14
N VAL A 117 15.71 7.97 -13.77
CA VAL A 117 16.84 7.32 -13.08
C VAL A 117 18.04 8.26 -13.03
N LEU A 118 18.50 8.58 -11.83
CA LEU A 118 19.59 9.52 -11.57
C LEU A 118 20.78 8.76 -11.00
N THR A 119 21.93 8.83 -11.66
CA THR A 119 23.12 8.03 -11.30
C THR A 119 24.32 8.89 -10.92
N THR A 120 24.22 10.21 -11.08
CA THR A 120 25.31 11.16 -10.78
C THR A 120 24.84 12.27 -9.83
N THR A 121 25.79 12.85 -9.11
CA THR A 121 25.55 13.98 -8.19
C THR A 121 24.98 15.20 -8.94
N GLN A 122 25.48 15.49 -10.14
CA GLN A 122 25.00 16.62 -10.94
C GLN A 122 23.54 16.44 -11.37
N GLN A 123 23.19 15.26 -11.90
CA GLN A 123 21.79 14.94 -12.27
C GLN A 123 20.87 15.02 -11.06
N THR A 124 21.33 14.51 -9.92
CA THR A 124 20.54 14.51 -8.69
C THR A 124 20.27 15.92 -8.19
N ASN A 125 21.31 16.75 -8.09
CA ASN A 125 21.16 18.14 -7.66
C ASN A 125 20.22 18.94 -8.57
N LEU A 126 20.37 18.78 -9.89
CA LEU A 126 19.50 19.44 -10.86
C LEU A 126 18.05 18.96 -10.73
N ALA A 127 17.83 17.65 -10.65
CA ALA A 127 16.48 17.09 -10.55
C ALA A 127 15.78 17.49 -9.25
N ILE A 128 16.51 17.53 -8.13
CA ILE A 128 15.98 17.98 -6.84
C ILE A 128 15.63 19.48 -6.89
N ALA A 129 16.48 20.32 -7.49
CA ALA A 129 16.19 21.75 -7.64
C ALA A 129 14.93 21.98 -8.49
N VAL A 130 14.83 21.30 -9.64
CA VAL A 130 13.66 21.37 -10.51
C VAL A 130 12.40 20.88 -9.78
N MET A 131 12.46 19.72 -9.14
CA MET A 131 11.37 19.19 -8.32
C MET A 131 10.93 20.20 -7.27
N TRP A 132 11.87 20.82 -6.56
CA TRP A 132 11.55 21.80 -5.53
C TRP A 132 10.79 23.00 -6.08
N ASP A 133 11.05 23.42 -7.31
CA ASP A 133 10.34 24.54 -7.94
C ASP A 133 8.93 24.14 -8.42
N VAL A 134 8.79 22.97 -9.02
CA VAL A 134 7.54 22.56 -9.69
C VAL A 134 6.54 21.81 -8.80
N ALA A 135 7.01 21.15 -7.73
CA ALA A 135 6.16 20.37 -6.85
C ALA A 135 5.04 21.22 -6.23
N GLU A 136 3.81 20.78 -6.42
CA GLU A 136 2.63 21.41 -5.83
C GLU A 136 2.65 21.23 -4.31
N GLY A 137 2.33 22.31 -3.58
CA GLY A 137 2.31 22.31 -2.11
C GLY A 137 3.66 22.01 -1.44
N LYS A 138 4.75 21.84 -2.21
CA LYS A 138 6.05 21.37 -1.73
C LYS A 138 5.97 20.04 -0.97
N VAL A 139 5.03 19.18 -1.37
CA VAL A 139 4.87 17.83 -0.82
C VAL A 139 5.58 16.84 -1.72
N VAL A 140 6.36 15.95 -1.10
CA VAL A 140 7.05 14.86 -1.80
C VAL A 140 6.87 13.56 -1.03
N GLY A 141 6.66 12.45 -1.73
CA GLY A 141 6.82 11.11 -1.17
C GLY A 141 8.30 10.72 -1.22
N LEU A 142 8.75 10.01 -0.19
CA LEU A 142 10.14 9.58 -0.06
C LEU A 142 10.17 8.13 0.41
N ASP A 143 10.97 7.33 -0.28
CA ASP A 143 11.30 5.97 0.13
C ASP A 143 12.76 5.65 -0.19
N ALA A 144 13.31 4.57 0.38
CA ALA A 144 14.69 4.17 0.15
C ALA A 144 14.89 2.66 0.26
N GLU A 145 15.65 2.10 -0.68
CA GLU A 145 16.03 0.69 -0.67
C GLU A 145 17.48 0.48 -0.24
N TRP A 146 17.71 -0.53 0.58
CA TRP A 146 19.06 -1.00 0.94
C TRP A 146 19.15 -2.53 0.86
N THR A 147 20.37 -3.02 0.62
CA THR A 147 20.61 -4.46 0.62
C THR A 147 20.52 -5.02 2.03
N VAL A 148 19.79 -6.11 2.23
CA VAL A 148 19.76 -6.87 3.49
C VAL A 148 20.38 -8.25 3.30
N THR A 149 21.23 -8.67 4.24
CA THR A 149 21.71 -10.05 4.29
C THR A 149 20.83 -10.82 5.26
N LYS A 150 20.31 -11.97 4.82
CA LYS A 150 19.50 -12.88 5.63
C LYS A 150 20.30 -14.16 5.92
N ASN A 151 20.09 -14.77 7.08
CA ASN A 151 20.62 -16.11 7.37
C ASN A 151 19.77 -17.20 6.70
N ARG A 152 20.19 -18.47 6.86
CA ARG A 152 19.48 -19.66 6.33
C ARG A 152 18.04 -19.83 6.83
N HIS A 153 17.63 -19.14 7.90
CA HIS A 153 16.28 -19.15 8.45
C HIS A 153 15.49 -17.89 8.07
N GLY A 154 16.01 -17.04 7.17
CA GLY A 154 15.33 -15.83 6.69
C GLY A 154 15.46 -14.61 7.60
N HIS A 155 16.11 -14.71 8.76
CA HIS A 155 16.30 -13.57 9.66
C HIS A 155 17.38 -12.62 9.12
N VAL A 156 17.09 -11.32 9.16
CA VAL A 156 18.03 -10.26 8.76
C VAL A 156 19.21 -10.24 9.75
N THR A 157 20.42 -10.50 9.24
CA THR A 157 21.65 -10.45 10.03
C THR A 157 22.47 -9.19 9.77
N HIS A 158 22.24 -8.53 8.64
CA HIS A 158 22.94 -7.29 8.30
C HIS A 158 22.07 -6.39 7.40
N ARG A 159 22.17 -5.07 7.62
CA ARG A 159 21.58 -4.04 6.76
C ARG A 159 22.73 -3.24 6.12
N GLY A 160 22.79 -3.26 4.79
CA GLY A 160 23.78 -2.53 4.01
C GLY A 160 23.45 -1.04 3.91
N LYS A 161 24.29 -0.29 3.18
CA LYS A 161 24.03 1.11 2.86
C LYS A 161 22.83 1.24 1.91
N VAL A 162 22.12 2.35 2.00
CA VAL A 162 21.09 2.76 1.03
C VAL A 162 21.68 2.69 -0.37
N ALA A 163 21.00 1.96 -1.26
CA ALA A 163 21.39 1.72 -2.64
C ALA A 163 20.53 2.51 -3.63
N LEU A 164 19.29 2.83 -3.25
CA LEU A 164 18.32 3.59 -4.01
C LEU A 164 17.57 4.53 -3.08
N ILE A 165 17.34 5.76 -3.52
CA ILE A 165 16.37 6.68 -2.91
C ILE A 165 15.32 6.96 -3.98
N GLN A 166 14.04 6.84 -3.60
CA GLN A 166 12.90 7.15 -4.43
C GLN A 166 12.26 8.45 -3.92
N LEU A 167 12.04 9.40 -4.81
CA LEU A 167 11.26 10.61 -4.52
C LEU A 167 10.12 10.72 -5.52
N CYS A 168 8.90 10.93 -5.07
CA CYS A 168 7.76 11.20 -5.95
C CYS A 168 7.13 12.55 -5.61
N TYR A 169 6.60 13.23 -6.63
CA TYR A 169 5.89 14.49 -6.45
C TYR A 169 4.83 14.65 -7.54
N ILE A 170 3.83 15.46 -7.21
CA ILE A 170 2.80 15.93 -8.13
C ILE A 170 3.13 17.40 -8.45
N ASP A 171 3.17 17.76 -9.73
CA ASP A 171 3.31 19.16 -10.15
C ASP A 171 1.95 19.86 -10.31
N LYS A 172 1.95 21.13 -10.70
CA LYS A 172 0.73 21.94 -10.81
C LYS A 172 -0.22 21.51 -11.94
N ASP A 173 0.26 20.67 -12.85
CA ASP A 173 -0.51 20.13 -13.97
C ASP A 173 -1.01 18.70 -13.63
N ASP A 174 -1.08 18.35 -12.33
CA ASP A 174 -1.47 17.04 -11.78
C ASP A 174 -0.58 15.88 -12.26
N LYS A 175 0.65 16.20 -12.68
CA LYS A 175 1.57 15.22 -13.25
C LYS A 175 2.45 14.57 -12.18
N VAL A 176 2.48 13.24 -12.15
CA VAL A 176 3.17 12.43 -11.13
C VAL A 176 4.56 12.00 -11.60
N THR A 177 5.60 12.70 -11.15
CA THR A 177 7.00 12.37 -11.48
C THR A 177 7.69 11.61 -10.35
N THR A 178 8.46 10.57 -10.70
CA THR A 178 9.27 9.80 -9.76
C THR A 178 10.76 9.87 -10.11
N LEU A 179 11.61 10.20 -9.13
CA LEU A 179 13.05 10.23 -9.23
C LEU A 179 13.65 9.00 -8.54
N LEU A 180 14.45 8.22 -9.26
CA LEU A 180 15.15 7.03 -8.76
C LEU A 180 16.65 7.33 -8.65
N ILE A 181 17.11 7.72 -7.47
CA ILE A 181 18.49 8.12 -7.20
C ILE A 181 19.32 6.90 -6.79
N ARG A 182 20.21 6.44 -7.67
CA ARG A 182 21.10 5.30 -7.41
C ARG A 182 22.39 5.77 -6.73
N THR A 183 22.50 5.52 -5.43
CA THR A 183 23.59 6.01 -4.59
C THR A 183 24.92 5.28 -4.81
N LYS A 184 24.89 4.02 -5.26
CA LYS A 184 26.10 3.16 -5.37
C LYS A 184 27.14 3.68 -6.38
N ASN A 185 26.74 4.48 -7.36
CA ASN A 185 27.61 4.96 -8.44
C ASN A 185 27.91 6.47 -8.34
N MET A 186 27.43 7.13 -7.28
CA MET A 186 27.67 8.55 -7.09
C MET A 186 29.05 8.70 -6.45
N ASN A 187 30.04 9.05 -7.28
CA ASN A 187 31.36 9.43 -6.78
C ASN A 187 31.22 10.63 -5.81
N LYS A 188 31.98 10.58 -4.71
CA LYS A 188 32.06 11.66 -3.72
C LYS A 188 32.51 12.97 -4.35
#